data_AF-A0A6C0H9V8-F1
#
_entry.id   AF-A0A6C0H9V8-F1
#
_cell.length_a   1.000
_cell.length_b   1.000
_cell.length_c   1.000
_cell.angle_alpha   90.00
_cell.angle_beta   90.00
_cell.angle_gamma   90.00
#
_symmetry.space_group_name_H-M   'P 1'
#
loop_
_entity.id
_entity.type
_entity.pdbx_description
1 polymer ?
#
loop_
_entity_poly.entity_id
_entity_poly.type
_entity_poly.pdbx_seq_one_letter_code
_entity_poly.pdbx_strand_id
1 'polypeptide(L)'
;MFGGIIIKQFNIKKKLNVLIITPAPTETAPQFTNDLFNKFKDFDKFKVHHIEGSKMLDSIETSDNNIFVMSKQLLQKYVNDKTIMKIKNLKLDIIGFDENHFSGTTNLSKDILTSYSSKNTIKIYLTATYNKPLKEWNILQECQMFWDIESH
;
A
#
# COMPACT_ATOMS: atom_id res chain seq x y z
N MET A 1 -8.94 1.24 -8.99
CA MET A 1 -8.03 2.42 -8.96
C MET A 1 -6.56 2.04 -8.74
N PHE A 2 -6.19 1.41 -7.61
CA PHE A 2 -4.80 1.01 -7.31
C PHE A 2 -4.14 0.18 -8.41
N GLY A 3 -4.84 -0.86 -8.91
CA GLY A 3 -4.30 -1.73 -9.95
C GLY A 3 -3.83 -0.99 -11.21
N GLY A 4 -4.63 -0.05 -11.72
CA GLY A 4 -4.27 0.74 -12.90
C GLY A 4 -3.01 1.59 -12.69
N ILE A 5 -2.86 2.20 -11.51
CA ILE A 5 -1.67 3.00 -11.18
C ILE A 5 -0.43 2.11 -11.11
N ILE A 6 -0.54 0.94 -10.46
CA ILE A 6 0.54 -0.05 -10.34
C ILE A 6 1.01 -0.49 -11.74
N ILE A 7 0.09 -0.86 -12.63
CA ILE A 7 0.43 -1.28 -14.00
C ILE A 7 1.07 -0.14 -14.79
N LYS A 8 0.52 1.07 -14.71
CA LYS A 8 1.09 2.25 -15.41
C LYS A 8 2.51 2.54 -14.95
N GLN A 9 2.76 2.53 -13.63
CA GLN A 9 4.10 2.76 -13.06
C GLN A 9 5.08 1.63 -13.43
N PHE A 10 4.62 0.38 -13.41
CA PHE A 10 5.43 -0.75 -13.83
C PHE A 10 5.85 -0.63 -15.31
N ASN A 11 4.94 -0.21 -16.19
CA ASN A 11 5.26 -0.09 -17.62
C ASN A 11 6.37 0.92 -17.90
N ILE A 12 6.52 1.94 -17.05
CA ILE A 12 7.57 2.95 -17.10
C ILE A 12 8.87 2.42 -16.46
N LYS A 13 8.80 1.88 -15.23
CA LYS A 13 9.98 1.53 -14.44
C LYS A 13 10.56 0.14 -14.73
N LYS A 14 9.75 -0.79 -15.25
CA LYS A 14 10.03 -2.23 -15.45
C LYS A 14 10.38 -3.04 -14.18
N LYS A 15 10.67 -2.35 -13.07
CA LYS A 15 10.81 -2.88 -11.72
C LYS A 15 9.90 -2.09 -10.79
N LEU A 16 9.09 -2.76 -9.97
CA LEU A 16 8.15 -2.08 -9.09
C LEU A 16 7.87 -2.86 -7.80
N ASN A 17 8.09 -2.20 -6.66
CA ASN A 17 7.77 -2.75 -5.33
C ASN A 17 6.69 -1.93 -4.65
N VAL A 18 5.61 -2.59 -4.25
CA VAL A 18 4.39 -1.95 -3.75
C VAL A 18 4.02 -2.50 -2.38
N LEU A 19 3.64 -1.63 -1.45
CA LEU A 19 3.01 -2.01 -0.19
C LEU A 19 1.58 -1.45 -0.15
N ILE A 20 0.61 -2.32 0.05
CA ILE A 20 -0.79 -1.98 0.29
C ILE A 20 -1.08 -2.21 1.77
N ILE A 21 -1.53 -1.17 2.45
CA ILE A 21 -1.86 -1.15 3.87
C ILE A 21 -3.37 -1.17 4.01
N THR A 22 -3.90 -2.16 4.73
CA THR A 22 -5.33 -2.28 4.98
C THR A 22 -5.64 -2.17 6.48
N PRO A 23 -6.53 -1.27 6.92
CA PRO A 23 -6.94 -1.20 8.32
C PRO A 23 -8.05 -2.22 8.65
N ALA A 24 -8.82 -2.67 7.65
CA ALA A 24 -9.86 -3.71 7.76
C ALA A 24 -9.48 -4.94 6.91
N PRO A 25 -8.45 -5.71 7.31
CA PRO A 25 -7.84 -6.73 6.45
C PRO A 25 -8.79 -7.87 6.06
N THR A 26 -9.74 -8.25 6.92
CA THR A 26 -10.71 -9.32 6.64
C THR A 26 -11.61 -9.01 5.45
N GLU A 27 -11.92 -7.74 5.23
CA GLU A 27 -12.83 -7.29 4.17
C GLU A 27 -12.08 -6.89 2.90
N THR A 28 -10.96 -6.17 3.07
CA THR A 28 -10.29 -5.47 1.96
C THR A 28 -9.09 -6.25 1.40
N ALA A 29 -8.40 -7.05 2.21
CA ALA A 29 -7.25 -7.80 1.70
C ALA A 29 -7.62 -8.82 0.61
N PRO A 30 -8.74 -9.58 0.71
CA PRO A 30 -9.20 -10.45 -0.36
C PRO A 30 -9.53 -9.71 -1.67
N GLN A 31 -10.06 -8.48 -1.57
CA GLN A 31 -10.37 -7.66 -2.75
C GLN A 31 -9.10 -7.29 -3.53
N PHE A 32 -7.99 -7.05 -2.81
CA PHE A 32 -6.69 -6.83 -3.43
C PHE A 32 -6.08 -8.13 -3.95
N THR A 33 -6.06 -9.19 -3.15
CA THR A 33 -5.35 -10.43 -3.50
C THR A 33 -6.13 -11.25 -4.51
N ASN A 34 -7.30 -11.78 -4.12
CA ASN A 34 -8.07 -12.74 -4.91
C ASN A 34 -8.80 -12.06 -6.07
N ASP A 35 -9.44 -10.91 -5.81
CA ASP A 35 -10.31 -10.29 -6.81
C ASP A 35 -9.56 -9.38 -7.80
N LEU A 36 -8.32 -8.99 -7.48
CA LEU A 36 -7.50 -8.12 -8.32
C LEU A 36 -6.17 -8.79 -8.72
N PHE A 37 -5.22 -8.96 -7.81
CA PHE A 37 -3.87 -9.35 -8.20
C PHE A 37 -3.77 -10.79 -8.74
N ASN A 38 -4.54 -11.73 -8.19
CA ASN A 38 -4.53 -13.12 -8.63
C ASN A 38 -5.49 -13.38 -9.81
N LYS A 39 -6.46 -12.49 -10.04
CA LYS A 39 -7.49 -12.66 -11.08
C LYS A 39 -7.06 -12.11 -12.43
N PHE A 40 -6.29 -11.02 -12.44
CA PHE A 40 -5.93 -10.32 -13.67
C PHE A 40 -4.49 -10.61 -14.10
N LYS A 41 -4.34 -11.15 -15.31
CA LYS A 41 -3.04 -11.56 -15.90
C LYS A 41 -1.98 -10.47 -15.93
N ASP A 42 -2.39 -9.20 -15.95
CA ASP A 42 -1.46 -8.06 -15.93
C ASP A 42 -0.56 -8.05 -14.68
N PHE A 43 -0.96 -8.76 -13.62
CA PHE A 43 -0.23 -8.89 -12.36
C PHE A 43 0.64 -10.16 -12.25
N ASP A 44 0.61 -11.07 -13.24
CA ASP A 44 1.41 -12.32 -13.22
C ASP A 44 2.92 -12.07 -13.08
N LYS A 45 3.38 -10.88 -13.47
CA LYS A 45 4.77 -10.42 -13.35
C LYS A 45 5.18 -10.00 -11.93
N PHE A 46 4.24 -9.95 -10.99
CA PHE A 46 4.47 -9.60 -9.59
C PHE A 46 4.38 -10.83 -8.69
N LYS A 47 5.29 -10.93 -7.73
CA LYS A 47 5.11 -11.83 -6.59
C LYS A 47 4.21 -11.14 -5.56
N VAL A 48 3.01 -11.67 -5.37
CA VAL A 48 2.03 -11.16 -4.42
C VAL A 48 2.25 -11.82 -3.05
N HIS A 49 2.45 -11.00 -2.03
CA HIS A 49 2.69 -11.41 -0.65
C HIS A 49 1.53 -10.93 0.22
N HIS A 50 0.65 -11.86 0.60
CA HIS A 50 -0.37 -11.59 1.61
C HIS A 50 0.18 -11.98 2.99
N ILE A 51 0.44 -10.99 3.86
CA ILE A 51 1.10 -11.23 5.14
C ILE A 51 0.14 -10.85 6.27
N GLU A 52 -0.43 -11.88 6.90
CA GLU A 52 -1.44 -11.72 7.96
C GLU A 52 -0.85 -11.84 9.37
N GLY A 53 0.34 -12.42 9.49
CA GLY A 53 0.95 -12.68 10.79
C GLY A 53 2.48 -12.65 10.79
N SER A 54 3.05 -12.49 11.98
CA SER A 54 4.50 -12.38 12.20
C SER A 54 5.28 -13.59 11.69
N LYS A 55 4.72 -14.80 11.79
CA LYS A 55 5.36 -16.04 11.32
C LYS A 55 5.61 -16.06 9.82
N MET A 56 4.80 -15.33 9.03
CA MET A 56 4.96 -15.27 7.58
C MET A 56 6.07 -14.31 7.14
N LEU A 57 6.61 -13.50 8.05
CA LEU A 57 7.71 -12.56 7.77
C LEU A 57 9.02 -13.29 7.46
N ASP A 58 9.24 -14.42 8.12
CA ASP A 58 10.46 -15.22 7.95
C ASP A 58 10.47 -15.89 6.56
N SER A 59 9.30 -16.31 6.07
CA SER A 59 9.10 -16.92 4.75
C SER A 59 8.99 -15.93 3.59
N ILE A 60 9.16 -14.62 3.81
CA ILE A 60 9.17 -13.66 2.71
C ILE A 60 10.38 -13.92 1.81
N GLU A 61 10.08 -14.28 0.57
CA GLU A 61 11.03 -14.43 -0.53
C GLU A 61 10.77 -13.38 -1.60
N THR A 62 11.58 -12.33 -1.66
CA THR A 62 11.35 -11.21 -2.58
C THR A 62 11.79 -11.53 -4.00
N SER A 63 11.15 -10.90 -4.99
CA SER A 63 11.55 -10.91 -6.40
C SER A 63 11.91 -9.49 -6.88
N ASP A 64 12.03 -9.26 -8.18
CA ASP A 64 12.17 -7.90 -8.71
C ASP A 64 10.90 -7.06 -8.58
N ASN A 65 9.72 -7.69 -8.69
CA ASN A 65 8.43 -7.03 -8.65
C ASN A 65 7.57 -7.64 -7.55
N ASN A 66 7.32 -6.88 -6.49
CA ASN A 66 6.59 -7.39 -5.34
C ASN A 66 5.38 -6.52 -5.03
N ILE A 67 4.29 -7.17 -4.64
CA ILE A 67 3.12 -6.51 -4.05
C ILE A 67 2.92 -7.11 -2.68
N PHE A 68 3.11 -6.32 -1.64
CA PHE A 68 2.82 -6.71 -0.27
C PHE A 68 1.43 -6.19 0.12
N VAL A 69 0.57 -7.07 0.62
CA VAL A 69 -0.72 -6.70 1.22
C VAL A 69 -0.64 -7.04 2.70
N MET A 70 -0.68 -6.01 3.54
CA MET A 70 -0.46 -6.15 4.98
C MET A 70 -1.45 -5.30 5.77
N SER A 71 -1.84 -5.80 6.94
CA SER A 71 -2.70 -5.03 7.83
C SER A 71 -1.91 -3.93 8.54
N LYS A 72 -2.59 -2.81 8.83
CA LYS A 72 -2.04 -1.74 9.66
C LYS A 72 -1.62 -2.24 11.05
N GLN A 73 -2.44 -3.11 11.64
CA GLN A 73 -2.25 -3.69 12.98
C GLN A 73 -1.00 -4.58 13.06
N LEU A 74 -0.63 -5.22 11.95
CA LEU A 74 0.63 -5.94 11.86
C LEU A 74 1.79 -4.95 11.72
N LEU A 75 1.72 -4.04 10.75
CA LEU A 75 2.80 -3.10 10.44
C LEU A 75 3.16 -2.19 11.63
N GLN A 76 2.20 -1.76 12.45
CA GLN A 76 2.48 -0.92 13.62
C GLN A 76 3.37 -1.61 14.68
N LYS A 77 3.48 -2.95 14.66
CA LYS A 77 4.40 -3.70 15.54
C LYS A 77 5.85 -3.67 15.02
N TYR A 78 6.03 -3.32 13.76
CA TYR A 78 7.29 -3.37 13.02
C TYR A 78 7.61 -2.00 12.40
N VAL A 79 7.76 -0.99 13.24
CA VAL A 79 8.17 0.37 12.86
C VAL A 79 9.50 0.73 13.53
N ASN A 80 10.15 1.78 13.04
CA ASN A 80 11.41 2.30 13.58
C ASN A 80 12.49 1.19 13.63
N ASP A 81 13.04 0.89 14.80
CA ASP A 81 14.10 -0.12 14.98
C ASP A 81 13.62 -1.55 14.70
N LYS A 82 12.31 -1.78 14.71
CA LYS A 82 11.68 -3.09 14.42
C LYS A 82 11.20 -3.20 12.97
N THR A 83 11.57 -2.26 12.10
CA THR A 83 11.14 -2.28 10.70
C THR A 83 11.56 -3.58 10.02
N ILE A 84 10.67 -4.16 9.21
CA ILE A 84 10.98 -5.35 8.42
C ILE A 84 11.99 -4.96 7.31
N MET A 85 13.27 -5.17 7.60
CA MET A 85 14.35 -4.74 6.70
C MET A 85 14.29 -5.39 5.32
N LYS A 86 13.77 -6.62 5.22
CA LYS A 86 13.50 -7.29 3.93
C LYS A 86 12.61 -6.43 3.01
N ILE A 87 11.57 -5.80 3.56
CA ILE A 87 10.64 -4.95 2.79
C ILE A 87 11.27 -3.56 2.59
N LYS A 88 11.85 -2.98 3.64
CA LYS A 88 12.46 -1.63 3.57
C LYS A 88 13.57 -1.54 2.52
N ASN A 89 14.42 -2.57 2.44
CA ASN A 89 15.57 -2.60 1.52
C ASN A 89 15.16 -2.70 0.04
N LEU A 90 13.92 -3.08 -0.26
CA LEU A 90 13.39 -3.04 -1.63
C LEU A 90 13.16 -1.63 -2.14
N LYS A 91 13.22 -0.60 -1.27
CA LYS A 91 12.96 0.81 -1.60
C LYS A 91 11.63 0.95 -2.35
N LEU A 92 10.54 0.72 -1.61
CA LEU A 92 9.18 0.70 -2.16
C LEU A 92 8.90 1.89 -3.08
N ASP A 93 8.36 1.62 -4.26
CA ASP A 93 7.97 2.64 -5.22
C ASP A 93 6.62 3.26 -4.87
N ILE A 94 5.71 2.44 -4.34
CA ILE A 94 4.35 2.85 -4.00
C ILE A 94 3.99 2.30 -2.63
N ILE A 95 3.41 3.17 -1.78
CA ILE A 95 2.66 2.76 -0.60
C ILE A 95 1.21 3.21 -0.79
N GLY A 96 0.31 2.25 -0.93
CA GLY A 96 -1.13 2.47 -0.92
C GLY A 96 -1.68 2.31 0.49
N PHE A 97 -2.45 3.28 0.96
CA PHE A 97 -3.16 3.19 2.23
C PHE A 97 -4.66 3.21 1.92
N ASP A 98 -5.29 2.06 2.08
CA ASP A 98 -6.73 1.89 1.88
C ASP A 98 -7.53 2.31 3.13
N GLU A 99 -8.74 2.78 2.93
CA GLU A 99 -9.62 3.30 3.99
C GLU A 99 -8.93 4.25 4.99
N ASN A 100 -8.19 5.24 4.48
CA ASN A 100 -7.32 6.08 5.30
C ASN A 100 -8.07 6.91 6.37
N HIS A 101 -9.36 7.18 6.18
CA HIS A 101 -10.18 7.79 7.23
C HIS A 101 -10.30 6.92 8.48
N PHE A 102 -10.16 5.60 8.36
CA PHE A 102 -10.22 4.66 9.46
C PHE A 102 -8.84 4.47 10.10
N SER A 103 -8.57 5.25 11.14
CA SER A 103 -7.32 5.25 11.90
C SER A 103 -6.05 5.62 11.11
N GLY A 104 -6.15 5.92 9.82
CA GLY A 104 -5.01 6.14 8.93
C GLY A 104 -4.28 7.47 9.12
N THR A 105 -4.75 8.37 10.01
CA THR A 105 -4.14 9.68 10.30
C THR A 105 -3.45 9.75 11.67
N THR A 106 -3.18 8.61 12.32
CA THR A 106 -2.54 8.57 13.64
C THR A 106 -1.01 8.67 13.55
N ASN A 107 -0.34 8.98 14.68
CA ASN A 107 1.13 8.93 14.76
C ASN A 107 1.69 7.55 14.34
N LEU A 108 1.03 6.46 14.73
CA LEU A 108 1.40 5.12 14.26
C LEU A 108 1.34 4.97 12.74
N SER A 109 0.38 5.64 12.08
CA SER A 109 0.29 5.62 10.61
C SER A 109 1.45 6.39 9.98
N LYS A 110 1.87 7.49 10.61
CA LYS A 110 3.09 8.23 10.23
C LYS A 110 4.35 7.39 10.45
N ASP A 111 4.44 6.67 11.55
CA ASP A 111 5.58 5.81 11.87
C ASP A 111 5.71 4.67 10.85
N ILE A 112 4.59 4.03 10.48
CA ILE A 112 4.56 3.04 9.40
C ILE A 112 5.06 3.66 8.10
N LEU A 113 4.45 4.77 7.65
CA LEU A 113 4.84 5.40 6.39
C LEU A 113 6.30 5.84 6.40
N THR A 114 6.81 6.38 7.51
CA THR A 114 8.21 6.81 7.64
C THR A 114 9.17 5.62 7.66
N SER A 115 8.78 4.51 8.28
CA SER A 115 9.61 3.29 8.38
C SER A 115 9.84 2.62 7.02
N TYR A 116 8.80 2.61 6.18
CA TYR A 116 8.78 1.87 4.91
C TYR A 116 8.97 2.74 3.67
N SER A 117 8.76 4.07 3.76
CA SER A 117 8.99 4.97 2.63
C SER A 117 10.46 5.34 2.44
N SER A 118 10.79 5.64 1.20
CA SER A 118 12.05 6.24 0.77
C SER A 118 11.74 7.57 0.08
N LYS A 119 12.79 8.33 -0.28
CA LYS A 119 12.67 9.63 -0.95
C LYS A 119 11.78 9.57 -2.21
N ASN A 120 11.79 8.45 -2.94
CA ASN A 120 11.10 8.31 -4.22
C ASN A 120 9.78 7.52 -4.11
N THR A 121 9.33 7.24 -2.88
CA THR A 121 8.11 6.46 -2.65
C THR A 121 6.89 7.34 -2.84
N ILE A 122 6.03 6.95 -3.78
CA ILE A 122 4.73 7.57 -4.00
C ILE A 122 3.76 7.04 -2.94
N LYS A 123 3.06 7.94 -2.25
CA LYS A 123 2.05 7.59 -1.25
C LYS A 123 0.68 7.86 -1.84
N ILE A 124 -0.18 6.86 -1.86
CA ILE A 124 -1.54 6.94 -2.41
C ILE A 124 -2.50 6.62 -1.27
N TYR A 125 -3.46 7.51 -1.04
CA TYR A 125 -4.44 7.38 0.04
C TYR A 125 -5.82 7.23 -0.57
N LEU A 126 -6.49 6.11 -0.29
CA LEU A 126 -7.87 5.87 -0.70
C LEU A 126 -8.79 6.01 0.51
N THR A 127 -9.91 6.70 0.36
CA THR A 127 -10.83 6.98 1.46
C THR A 127 -12.20 7.41 0.97
N ALA A 128 -13.26 7.00 1.66
CA ALA A 128 -14.61 7.52 1.45
C ALA A 128 -14.81 8.94 2.01
N THR A 129 -14.04 9.35 3.03
CA THR A 129 -14.08 10.70 3.59
C THR A 129 -12.70 11.34 3.58
N TYR A 130 -12.57 12.50 2.93
CA TYR A 130 -11.27 13.06 2.56
C TYR A 130 -10.75 14.17 3.48
N ASN A 131 -11.64 14.88 4.20
CA ASN A 131 -11.26 16.07 4.98
C ASN A 131 -10.10 15.83 5.96
N LYS A 132 -10.14 14.71 6.71
CA LYS A 132 -9.08 14.36 7.66
C LYS A 132 -7.77 13.98 6.94
N PRO A 133 -7.76 13.03 5.98
CA PRO A 133 -6.55 12.72 5.21
C PRO A 133 -5.92 13.91 4.48
N LEU A 134 -6.71 14.78 3.85
CA LEU A 134 -6.18 15.96 3.14
C LEU A 134 -5.39 16.88 4.08
N LYS A 135 -5.96 17.17 5.26
CA LYS A 135 -5.33 18.02 6.26
C LYS A 135 -4.10 17.35 6.88
N GLU A 136 -4.18 16.07 7.20
CA GLU A 136 -3.09 15.34 7.87
C GLU A 136 -1.87 15.17 6.96
N TRP A 137 -2.11 14.83 5.70
CA TRP A 137 -1.05 14.50 4.73
C TRP A 137 -0.64 15.69 3.85
N ASN A 138 -1.29 16.84 4.02
CA ASN A 138 -1.05 18.07 3.27
C ASN A 138 -1.05 17.82 1.74
N ILE A 139 -2.08 17.15 1.25
CA ILE A 139 -2.18 16.73 -0.17
C ILE A 139 -2.59 17.93 -1.02
N LEU A 140 -1.73 18.31 -1.97
CA LEU A 140 -2.00 19.39 -2.93
C LEU A 140 -3.22 19.10 -3.79
N GLN A 141 -3.93 20.14 -4.23
CA GLN A 141 -5.19 20.00 -4.97
C GLN A 141 -5.03 19.22 -6.28
N GLU A 142 -3.93 19.42 -7.00
CA GLU A 142 -3.60 18.69 -8.23
C GLU A 142 -3.30 17.20 -8.00
N CYS A 143 -3.07 16.80 -6.75
CA CYS A 143 -2.86 15.41 -6.34
C CYS A 143 -4.13 14.76 -5.78
N GLN A 144 -5.27 15.44 -5.88
CA GLN A 144 -6.56 14.95 -5.40
C GLN A 144 -7.41 14.50 -6.60
N MET A 145 -7.97 13.29 -6.50
CA MET A 145 -8.95 12.78 -7.46
C MET A 145 -10.19 12.38 -6.69
N PHE A 146 -11.32 12.99 -7.03
CA PHE A 146 -12.63 12.66 -6.50
C PHE A 146 -13.38 11.84 -7.56
N TRP A 147 -14.06 10.79 -7.11
CA TRP A 147 -14.95 10.02 -7.96
C TRP A 147 -16.26 9.90 -7.21
N ASP A 148 -17.27 10.60 -7.70
CA ASP A 148 -18.66 10.49 -7.26
C ASP A 148 -19.47 9.68 -8.27
N ILE A 149 -20.62 9.18 -7.82
CA ILE A 149 -21.54 8.40 -8.65
C ILE A 149 -22.14 9.28 -9.78
N GLU A 150 -22.06 10.61 -9.65
CA GLU A 150 -22.53 11.57 -10.65
C GLU A 150 -21.55 11.81 -11.80
N SER A 151 -20.34 11.22 -11.74
CA SER A 151 -19.40 11.22 -12.86
C SER A 151 -19.82 10.20 -13.94
N HIS A 152 -20.84 10.56 -14.73
CA HIS A 152 -21.25 9.89 -15.98
C HIS A 152 -21.06 10.83 -17.18
#